data_AF-A0A5J5L0B2-F1
#
_entry.id   AF-A0A5J5L0B2-F1
#
_cell.length_a   1.000
_cell.length_b   1.000
_cell.length_c   1.000
_cell.angle_alpha   90.00
_cell.angle_beta   90.00
_cell.angle_gamma   90.00
#
_symmetry.space_group_name_H-M   'P 1'
#
loop_
_entity.id
_entity.type
_entity.pdbx_description
1 polymer ?
#
loop_
_entity_poly.entity_id
_entity_poly.type
_entity_poly.pdbx_seq_one_letter_code
_entity_poly.pdbx_strand_id
1 'polypeptide(L)'
;MTTQEEREPGLSPLERAGTHVAARLSDEHLAEALRDELRSVGNWILGVLNAQPGWDLMKVDLKPQGGRTWLRITEHRADRAVPGTVGPIKPGSPILRRINRLQSLSYRPGRGTWLSTTITVSAEGWPEPSYSFTASHNFDDRPPVLGEEGPYQVGDALEHLEVFPRTEARVPEWLAEMAGEADLPVHVLPPDAEDEAAPAGTVNPRLREAVAGFSASPSEEAMIEVLRQCTAGNLIVDASGSDLVRGTDGQITPDSTIRLQSFAESDGTRSLAAYTAETEARAMFERSGQEGEAVLLRRPAVAVLELVAADEQYDHLVLDAGGASCRIPRRQIEWLLSSPRNDVAKNGLVLGSVPQVLSGMVGADSSLLLGVRALPEASGPQDVEPVWARPEEGQEADTLLLFTSAAEVAALDPTLEIRAAAARDVLRYALGTGAAHVCLNARPPVASFSMEDIREVLLSVEDGADEGPAGSGGQGQGLGDPSDPLNDPLNLSDGSPGAADPATIDPGDFSR
;
A
#
# COMPACT_ATOMS: atom_id res chain seq x y z
N MET A 1 -31.97 -37.84 37.25
CA MET A 1 -31.08 -36.84 37.88
C MET A 1 -29.73 -37.02 37.24
N THR A 2 -29.48 -36.28 36.16
CA THR A 2 -28.18 -36.20 35.51
C THR A 2 -27.86 -34.71 35.47
N THR A 3 -26.77 -34.37 36.12
CA THR A 3 -26.27 -33.02 36.38
C THR A 3 -26.07 -32.25 35.08
N GLN A 4 -26.76 -31.12 35.00
CA GLN A 4 -26.57 -30.07 34.01
C GLN A 4 -25.23 -29.40 34.35
N GLU A 5 -24.20 -29.64 33.52
CA GLU A 5 -22.96 -28.87 33.59
C GLU A 5 -23.31 -27.41 33.32
N GLU A 6 -23.16 -26.57 34.35
CA GLU A 6 -23.21 -25.12 34.25
C GLU A 6 -22.11 -24.69 33.25
N ARG A 7 -22.53 -24.23 32.07
CA ARG A 7 -21.65 -23.48 31.16
C ARG A 7 -21.22 -22.21 31.90
N GLU A 8 -19.92 -22.05 32.14
CA GLU A 8 -19.34 -20.81 32.63
C GLU A 8 -19.83 -19.63 31.76
N PRO A 9 -20.11 -18.45 32.36
CA PRO A 9 -20.52 -17.29 31.59
C PRO A 9 -19.39 -16.89 30.63
N GLY A 10 -19.64 -17.04 29.33
CA GLY A 10 -18.70 -16.64 28.29
C GLY A 10 -18.42 -15.14 28.36
N LEU A 11 -17.17 -14.76 28.09
CA LEU A 11 -16.72 -13.37 28.03
C LEU A 11 -17.66 -12.53 27.13
N SER A 12 -17.94 -11.30 27.56
CA SER A 12 -18.68 -10.35 26.72
C SER A 12 -17.91 -10.07 25.42
N PRO A 13 -18.58 -9.64 24.34
CA PRO A 13 -17.91 -9.31 23.07
C PRO A 13 -16.77 -8.29 23.22
N LEU A 14 -16.93 -7.30 24.11
CA LEU A 14 -15.89 -6.32 24.43
C LEU A 14 -14.69 -6.95 25.14
N GLU A 15 -14.93 -7.86 26.10
CA GLU A 15 -13.85 -8.57 26.79
C GLU A 15 -13.08 -9.49 25.82
N ARG A 16 -13.75 -10.12 24.85
CA ARG A 16 -13.11 -10.94 23.81
C ARG A 16 -12.25 -10.12 22.85
N ALA A 17 -12.70 -8.93 22.43
CA ALA A 17 -11.91 -8.03 21.60
C ALA A 17 -10.53 -7.72 22.23
N GLY A 18 -10.47 -7.52 23.55
CA GLY A 18 -9.23 -7.31 24.30
C GLY A 18 -8.33 -8.55 24.49
N THR A 19 -8.76 -9.73 24.02
CA THR A 19 -7.99 -10.98 24.15
C THR A 19 -7.14 -11.35 22.93
N HIS A 20 -7.33 -10.67 21.80
CA HIS A 20 -6.57 -10.97 20.59
C HIS A 20 -5.10 -10.56 20.71
N VAL A 21 -4.22 -11.37 20.11
CA VAL A 21 -2.76 -11.21 20.22
C VAL A 21 -2.29 -9.88 19.64
N ALA A 22 -2.96 -9.39 18.59
CA ALA A 22 -2.64 -8.10 17.95
C ALA A 22 -2.72 -6.92 18.92
N ALA A 23 -3.74 -6.87 19.79
CA ALA A 23 -3.99 -5.78 20.73
C ALA A 23 -2.95 -5.68 21.87
N ARG A 24 -1.96 -6.58 21.90
CA ARG A 24 -0.91 -6.64 22.94
C ARG A 24 0.49 -6.39 22.39
N LEU A 25 0.62 -6.18 21.08
CA LEU A 25 1.90 -5.98 20.39
C LEU A 25 1.98 -4.55 19.87
N SER A 26 3.20 -4.00 19.82
CA SER A 26 3.46 -2.80 19.02
C SER A 26 3.36 -3.12 17.53
N ASP A 27 3.14 -2.10 16.69
CA ASP A 27 2.94 -2.27 15.25
C ASP A 27 4.12 -2.97 14.55
N GLU A 28 5.36 -2.67 14.98
CA GLU A 28 6.57 -3.31 14.46
C GLU A 28 6.60 -4.81 14.76
N HIS A 29 6.34 -5.20 16.02
CA HIS A 29 6.29 -6.60 16.43
C HIS A 29 5.07 -7.33 15.82
N LEU A 30 3.97 -6.63 15.58
CA LEU A 30 2.81 -7.17 14.89
C LEU A 30 3.15 -7.48 13.43
N ALA A 31 3.83 -6.57 12.73
CA ALA A 31 4.25 -6.76 11.34
C ALA A 31 5.29 -7.89 11.18
N GLU A 32 6.19 -8.04 12.14
CA GLU A 32 7.13 -9.18 12.21
C GLU A 32 6.38 -10.50 12.48
N ALA A 33 5.52 -10.54 13.50
CA ALA A 33 4.75 -11.74 13.83
C ALA A 33 3.81 -12.19 12.70
N LEU A 34 3.21 -11.26 11.96
CA LEU A 34 2.40 -11.55 10.77
C LEU A 34 3.24 -12.19 9.65
N ARG A 35 4.44 -11.65 9.38
CA ARG A 35 5.37 -12.20 8.39
C ARG A 35 5.83 -13.61 8.79
N ASP A 36 6.17 -13.81 10.06
CA ASP A 36 6.63 -15.11 10.57
C ASP A 36 5.55 -16.19 10.49
N GLU A 37 4.30 -15.87 10.85
CA GLU A 37 3.20 -16.82 10.75
C GLU A 37 2.84 -17.09 9.28
N LEU A 38 2.87 -16.08 8.40
CA LEU A 38 2.67 -16.26 6.96
C LEU A 38 3.73 -17.20 6.37
N ARG A 39 5.02 -16.96 6.65
CA ARG A 39 6.13 -17.82 6.22
C ARG A 39 5.98 -19.24 6.78
N SER A 40 5.60 -19.37 8.05
CA SER A 40 5.37 -20.68 8.67
C SER A 40 4.22 -21.45 8.02
N VAL A 41 3.14 -20.75 7.64
CA VAL A 41 2.02 -21.35 6.91
C VAL A 41 2.43 -21.76 5.50
N GLY A 42 3.14 -20.88 4.80
CA GLY A 42 3.73 -21.13 3.49
C GLY A 42 4.64 -22.35 3.45
N ASN A 43 5.59 -22.45 4.37
CA ASN A 43 6.51 -23.58 4.46
C ASN A 43 5.79 -24.91 4.75
N TRP A 44 4.73 -24.88 5.55
CA TRP A 44 3.92 -26.08 5.77
C TRP A 44 3.16 -26.51 4.51
N ILE A 45 2.63 -25.56 3.74
CA ILE A 45 1.97 -25.85 2.46
C ILE A 45 2.94 -26.59 1.54
N LEU A 46 4.16 -26.08 1.40
CA LEU A 46 5.23 -26.71 0.62
C LEU A 46 5.57 -28.12 1.11
N GLY A 47 5.61 -28.34 2.43
CA GLY A 47 5.90 -29.65 3.01
C GLY A 47 4.77 -30.68 2.87
N VAL A 48 3.52 -30.23 2.75
CA VAL A 48 2.35 -31.12 2.55
C VAL A 48 2.12 -31.41 1.07
N LEU A 49 2.50 -30.49 0.20
CA LEU A 49 2.40 -30.65 -1.23
C LEU A 49 3.56 -31.51 -1.74
N ASN A 50 3.23 -32.68 -2.28
CA ASN A 50 4.17 -33.45 -3.09
C ASN A 50 4.19 -32.92 -4.54
N ALA A 51 4.27 -31.60 -4.70
CA ALA A 51 4.23 -30.95 -6.00
C ALA A 51 5.52 -31.25 -6.76
N GLN A 52 5.39 -31.74 -8.00
CA GLN A 52 6.56 -31.95 -8.84
C GLN A 52 7.21 -30.61 -9.16
N PRO A 53 8.54 -30.53 -9.21
CA PRO A 53 9.27 -29.37 -9.71
C PRO A 53 8.69 -28.75 -11.00
N GLY A 54 8.90 -27.45 -11.18
CA GLY A 54 8.45 -26.70 -12.36
C GLY A 54 7.04 -26.12 -12.26
N TRP A 55 6.69 -25.57 -11.09
CA TRP A 55 5.56 -24.65 -10.91
C TRP A 55 6.09 -23.29 -10.47
N ASP A 56 5.40 -22.23 -10.85
CA ASP A 56 5.91 -20.85 -10.70
C ASP A 56 5.13 -20.13 -9.59
N LEU A 57 3.85 -20.46 -9.45
CA LEU A 57 2.98 -19.86 -8.45
C LEU A 57 1.98 -20.88 -7.89
N MET A 58 1.73 -20.81 -6.59
CA MET A 58 0.67 -21.56 -5.91
C MET A 58 -0.25 -20.60 -5.17
N LYS A 59 -1.56 -20.70 -5.45
CA LYS A 59 -2.59 -20.00 -4.67
C LYS A 59 -3.20 -20.96 -3.67
N VAL A 60 -3.20 -20.54 -2.42
CA VAL A 60 -3.67 -21.32 -1.29
C VAL A 60 -4.80 -20.53 -0.63
N ASP A 61 -6.03 -20.90 -0.99
CA ASP A 61 -7.23 -20.34 -0.39
C ASP A 61 -7.50 -21.04 0.95
N LEU A 62 -7.58 -20.26 2.01
CA LEU A 62 -7.93 -20.68 3.36
C LEU A 62 -9.26 -20.05 3.78
N LYS A 63 -10.15 -20.89 4.30
CA LYS A 63 -11.49 -20.48 4.75
C LYS A 63 -11.94 -21.28 5.97
N PRO A 64 -12.05 -20.67 7.15
CA PRO A 64 -12.73 -21.27 8.30
C PRO A 64 -14.25 -21.40 8.01
N GLN A 65 -14.84 -22.58 8.15
CA GLN A 65 -16.29 -22.82 8.02
C GLN A 65 -16.67 -24.12 8.74
N GLY A 66 -17.77 -24.11 9.51
CA GLY A 66 -18.29 -25.28 10.22
C GLY A 66 -17.32 -25.88 11.24
N GLY A 67 -16.58 -25.03 11.98
CA GLY A 67 -15.56 -25.45 12.94
C GLY A 67 -14.31 -26.09 12.30
N ARG A 68 -14.13 -25.97 10.99
CA ARG A 68 -12.99 -26.53 10.23
C ARG A 68 -12.35 -25.45 9.37
N THR A 69 -11.07 -25.59 9.06
CA THR A 69 -10.42 -24.75 8.05
C THR A 69 -10.34 -25.51 6.74
N TRP A 70 -10.98 -24.96 5.71
CA TRP A 70 -10.92 -25.43 4.34
C TRP A 70 -9.72 -24.84 3.62
N LEU A 71 -9.15 -25.65 2.74
CA LEU A 71 -7.97 -25.38 1.97
C LEU A 71 -8.26 -25.72 0.52
N ARG A 72 -7.95 -24.81 -0.40
CA ARG A 72 -7.83 -25.11 -1.83
C ARG A 72 -6.48 -24.63 -2.32
N ILE A 73 -5.78 -25.51 -3.01
CA ILE A 73 -4.49 -25.22 -3.61
C ILE A 73 -4.67 -25.25 -5.12
N THR A 74 -4.21 -24.19 -5.78
CA THR A 74 -4.14 -24.11 -7.24
C THR A 74 -2.69 -23.88 -7.61
N GLU A 75 -2.09 -24.82 -8.32
CA GLU A 75 -0.76 -24.67 -8.88
C GLU A 75 -0.87 -23.94 -10.22
N HIS A 76 0.04 -23.04 -10.51
CA HIS A 76 0.19 -22.38 -11.79
C HIS A 76 1.55 -22.80 -12.36
N ARG A 77 1.51 -23.35 -13.57
CA ARG A 77 2.69 -23.79 -14.35
C ARG A 77 2.61 -23.08 -15.69
N ALA A 78 3.47 -22.08 -15.91
CA ALA A 78 3.30 -21.07 -16.94
C ALA A 78 1.85 -20.56 -16.94
N ASP A 79 1.17 -20.58 -18.09
CA ASP A 79 -0.21 -20.10 -18.24
C ASP A 79 -1.31 -21.06 -17.77
N ARG A 80 -0.97 -22.23 -17.19
CA ARG A 80 -1.97 -23.25 -16.84
C ARG A 80 -2.16 -23.34 -15.34
N ALA A 81 -3.38 -23.03 -14.91
CA ALA A 81 -3.86 -23.38 -13.58
C ALA A 81 -4.17 -24.89 -13.51
N VAL A 82 -3.43 -25.61 -12.67
CA VAL A 82 -3.65 -27.00 -12.32
C VAL A 82 -4.33 -27.04 -10.95
N PRO A 83 -5.61 -27.43 -10.87
CA PRO A 83 -6.27 -27.62 -9.58
C PRO A 83 -5.52 -28.66 -8.76
N GLY A 84 -5.09 -28.25 -7.57
CA GLY A 84 -4.38 -29.11 -6.63
C GLY A 84 -5.33 -29.71 -5.59
N THR A 85 -4.88 -29.71 -4.33
CA THR A 85 -5.64 -30.28 -3.22
C THR A 85 -6.78 -29.36 -2.81
N VAL A 86 -7.98 -29.92 -2.66
CA VAL A 86 -9.13 -29.24 -2.06
C VAL A 86 -9.67 -30.08 -0.92
N GLY A 87 -9.87 -29.47 0.24
CA GLY A 87 -10.54 -30.12 1.35
C GLY A 87 -10.24 -29.49 2.70
N PRO A 88 -10.82 -30.05 3.77
CA PRO A 88 -10.61 -29.57 5.12
C PRO A 88 -9.24 -30.02 5.65
N ILE A 89 -8.54 -29.10 6.31
CA ILE A 89 -7.33 -29.44 7.07
C ILE A 89 -7.72 -30.41 8.19
N LYS A 90 -6.91 -31.47 8.37
CA LYS A 90 -7.18 -32.51 9.37
C LYS A 90 -7.28 -31.90 10.79
N PRO A 91 -8.30 -32.26 11.57
CA PRO A 91 -8.38 -31.86 12.97
C PRO A 91 -7.10 -32.23 13.73
N GLY A 92 -6.61 -31.33 14.57
CA GLY A 92 -5.37 -31.52 15.32
C GLY A 92 -4.08 -31.28 14.53
N SER A 93 -4.15 -30.92 13.24
CA SER A 93 -2.97 -30.51 12.48
C SER A 93 -2.28 -29.31 13.16
N PRO A 94 -0.95 -29.34 13.36
CA PRO A 94 -0.23 -28.26 14.04
C PRO A 94 -0.36 -26.92 13.31
N ILE A 95 -0.63 -26.93 12.00
CA ILE A 95 -0.84 -25.72 11.20
C ILE A 95 -2.08 -24.93 11.62
N LEU A 96 -3.11 -25.59 12.15
CA LEU A 96 -4.35 -24.92 12.53
C LEU A 96 -4.09 -23.85 13.59
N ARG A 97 -3.14 -24.09 14.49
CA ARG A 97 -2.74 -23.08 15.50
C ARG A 97 -2.10 -21.85 14.84
N ARG A 98 -1.31 -22.05 13.79
CA ARG A 98 -0.64 -20.97 13.05
C ARG A 98 -1.62 -20.17 12.21
N ILE A 99 -2.54 -20.84 11.52
CA ILE A 99 -3.62 -20.18 10.76
C ILE A 99 -4.51 -19.37 11.70
N ASN A 100 -4.91 -19.95 12.84
CA ASN A 100 -5.71 -19.23 13.85
C ASN A 100 -4.93 -18.05 14.45
N ARG A 101 -3.62 -18.19 14.63
CA ARG A 101 -2.76 -17.10 15.10
C ARG A 101 -2.62 -16.01 14.05
N LEU A 102 -2.41 -16.36 12.78
CA LEU A 102 -2.42 -15.42 11.65
C LEU A 102 -3.74 -14.65 11.62
N GLN A 103 -4.87 -15.35 11.72
CA GLN A 103 -6.20 -14.73 11.77
C GLN A 103 -6.38 -13.82 13.00
N SER A 104 -5.85 -14.22 14.15
CA SER A 104 -5.89 -13.43 15.39
C SER A 104 -4.96 -12.21 15.38
N LEU A 105 -3.82 -12.29 14.69
CA LEU A 105 -2.91 -11.17 14.47
C LEU A 105 -3.48 -10.19 13.44
N SER A 106 -4.28 -10.67 12.47
CA SER A 106 -4.98 -9.82 11.50
C SER A 106 -6.24 -9.15 12.07
N TYR A 107 -6.65 -9.47 13.31
CA TYR A 107 -7.81 -8.86 13.94
C TYR A 107 -7.58 -7.38 14.22
N ARG A 108 -8.58 -6.57 13.88
CA ARG A 108 -8.65 -5.16 14.24
C ARG A 108 -9.92 -4.92 15.07
N PRO A 109 -9.84 -4.28 16.25
CA PRO A 109 -11.02 -3.96 17.05
C PRO A 109 -12.09 -3.25 16.22
N GLY A 110 -13.34 -3.67 16.39
CA GLY A 110 -14.50 -3.14 15.65
C GLY A 110 -14.56 -3.46 14.14
N ARG A 111 -13.44 -3.71 13.45
CA ARG A 111 -13.45 -4.16 12.04
C ARG A 111 -13.50 -5.69 11.91
N GLY A 112 -13.01 -6.41 12.91
CA GLY A 112 -12.89 -7.86 12.86
C GLY A 112 -11.61 -8.31 12.15
N THR A 113 -11.60 -9.58 11.75
CA THR A 113 -10.54 -10.20 10.95
C THR A 113 -11.09 -10.71 9.61
N TRP A 114 -10.21 -11.23 8.76
CA TRP A 114 -10.59 -11.80 7.48
C TRP A 114 -11.47 -13.04 7.63
N LEU A 115 -12.43 -13.19 6.70
CA LEU A 115 -13.35 -14.32 6.56
C LEU A 115 -12.76 -15.43 5.70
N SER A 116 -11.91 -15.05 4.74
CA SER A 116 -11.07 -15.96 3.95
C SER A 116 -9.79 -15.26 3.56
N THR A 117 -8.75 -16.02 3.22
CA THR A 117 -7.49 -15.46 2.75
C THR A 117 -6.88 -16.33 1.68
N THR A 118 -6.26 -15.70 0.69
CA THR A 118 -5.46 -16.38 -0.33
C THR A 118 -3.99 -16.10 -0.03
N ILE A 119 -3.23 -17.15 0.25
CA ILE A 119 -1.78 -17.09 0.37
C ILE A 119 -1.21 -17.46 -0.99
N THR A 120 -0.35 -16.60 -1.54
CA THR A 120 0.38 -16.89 -2.77
C THR A 120 1.79 -17.29 -2.40
N VAL A 121 2.20 -18.47 -2.88
CA VAL A 121 3.57 -18.97 -2.80
C VAL A 121 4.16 -18.90 -4.19
N SER A 122 5.25 -18.16 -4.39
CA SER A 122 6.00 -18.17 -5.64
C SER A 122 7.25 -19.03 -5.49
N ALA A 123 7.63 -19.76 -6.55
CA ALA A 123 8.85 -20.57 -6.58
C ALA A 123 9.68 -20.26 -7.81
N GLU A 124 10.96 -19.99 -7.59
CA GLU A 124 11.91 -19.61 -8.64
C GLU A 124 13.20 -20.41 -8.51
N GLY A 125 13.84 -20.79 -9.62
CA GLY A 125 15.15 -21.44 -9.58
C GLY A 125 15.13 -22.98 -9.42
N TRP A 126 14.12 -23.66 -9.97
CA TRP A 126 14.10 -25.13 -10.00
C TRP A 126 15.42 -25.74 -10.54
N PRO A 127 15.90 -26.86 -9.98
CA PRO A 127 15.20 -27.80 -9.08
C PRO A 127 15.27 -27.46 -7.58
N GLU A 128 16.05 -26.45 -7.17
CA GLU A 128 16.23 -26.01 -5.78
C GLU A 128 15.65 -24.59 -5.61
N PRO A 129 14.32 -24.44 -5.56
CA PRO A 129 13.72 -23.12 -5.67
C PRO A 129 13.82 -22.28 -4.39
N SER A 130 13.94 -20.97 -4.55
CA SER A 130 13.63 -19.98 -3.50
C SER A 130 12.11 -19.74 -3.45
N TYR A 131 11.57 -19.56 -2.24
CA TYR A 131 10.14 -19.36 -2.03
C TYR A 131 9.83 -17.99 -1.44
N SER A 132 8.86 -17.28 -2.01
CA SER A 132 8.30 -16.06 -1.44
C SER A 132 6.81 -16.24 -1.10
N PHE A 133 6.35 -15.52 -0.07
CA PHE A 133 5.00 -15.68 0.48
C PHE A 133 4.30 -14.33 0.59
N THR A 134 3.11 -14.21 -0.01
CA THR A 134 2.24 -13.05 0.15
C THR A 134 0.82 -13.50 0.53
N ALA A 135 0.03 -12.60 1.11
CA ALA A 135 -1.35 -12.90 1.47
C ALA A 135 -2.30 -11.78 1.04
N SER A 136 -3.45 -12.17 0.51
CA SER A 136 -4.61 -11.31 0.30
C SER A 136 -5.72 -11.74 1.24
N HIS A 137 -6.36 -10.79 1.89
CA HIS A 137 -7.35 -11.03 2.95
C HIS A 137 -8.71 -10.50 2.52
N ASN A 138 -9.72 -11.36 2.55
CA ASN A 138 -11.10 -10.98 2.31
C ASN A 138 -11.80 -10.73 3.66
N PHE A 139 -12.18 -9.48 3.92
CA PHE A 139 -12.88 -9.08 5.15
C PHE A 139 -14.39 -8.95 4.97
N ASP A 140 -14.87 -8.79 3.74
CA ASP A 140 -16.17 -8.20 3.46
C ASP A 140 -17.01 -9.08 2.55
N ASP A 141 -16.41 -9.69 1.52
CA ASP A 141 -17.13 -10.53 0.59
C ASP A 141 -17.47 -11.90 1.20
N ARG A 142 -18.61 -12.46 0.80
CA ARG A 142 -19.00 -13.81 1.22
C ARG A 142 -17.95 -14.81 0.73
N PRO A 143 -17.34 -15.61 1.61
CA PRO A 143 -16.31 -16.55 1.20
C PRO A 143 -16.80 -17.52 0.11
N PRO A 144 -15.98 -17.76 -0.94
CA PRO A 144 -16.38 -18.64 -2.02
C PRO A 144 -16.45 -20.10 -1.55
N VAL A 145 -17.16 -20.94 -2.32
CA VAL A 145 -17.10 -22.39 -2.14
C VAL A 145 -15.75 -22.88 -2.69
N LEU A 146 -15.00 -23.57 -1.83
CA LEU A 146 -13.71 -24.17 -2.15
C LEU A 146 -13.89 -25.63 -2.59
N GLY A 147 -14.72 -26.41 -1.90
CA GLY A 147 -15.00 -27.82 -2.17
C GLY A 147 -16.43 -28.24 -1.80
N GLU A 148 -16.55 -29.32 -1.01
CA GLU A 148 -17.84 -29.96 -0.68
C GLU A 148 -18.56 -29.33 0.53
N GLU A 149 -18.01 -28.29 1.14
CA GLU A 149 -18.58 -27.63 2.32
C GLU A 149 -19.86 -26.84 2.05
N GLY A 150 -20.18 -26.62 0.77
CA GLY A 150 -21.30 -25.80 0.36
C GLY A 150 -21.08 -24.30 0.63
N PRO A 151 -22.11 -23.47 0.40
CA PRO A 151 -22.00 -22.03 0.60
C PRO A 151 -21.81 -21.69 2.08
N TYR A 152 -21.15 -20.57 2.34
CA TYR A 152 -20.92 -20.06 3.70
C TYR A 152 -22.27 -19.79 4.40
N GLN A 153 -22.53 -20.39 5.56
CA GLN A 153 -23.83 -20.28 6.23
C GLN A 153 -23.87 -19.11 7.22
N VAL A 154 -25.08 -18.65 7.56
CA VAL A 154 -25.28 -17.60 8.57
C VAL A 154 -24.72 -18.01 9.93
N GLY A 155 -24.87 -19.28 10.32
CA GLY A 155 -24.32 -19.80 11.57
C GLY A 155 -22.79 -19.70 11.64
N ASP A 156 -22.10 -20.03 10.54
CA ASP A 156 -20.64 -19.91 10.45
C ASP A 156 -20.19 -18.44 10.57
N ALA A 157 -20.97 -17.54 10.00
CA ALA A 157 -20.71 -16.11 10.02
C ALA A 157 -20.93 -15.50 11.41
N LEU A 158 -21.99 -15.92 12.11
CA LEU A 158 -22.26 -15.50 13.48
C LEU A 158 -21.22 -16.07 14.46
N GLU A 159 -20.82 -17.35 14.32
CA GLU A 159 -19.72 -17.92 15.12
C GLU A 159 -18.40 -17.16 14.88
N HIS A 160 -18.13 -16.76 13.63
CA HIS A 160 -16.97 -15.94 13.32
C HIS A 160 -17.04 -14.56 13.99
N LEU A 161 -18.18 -13.87 13.93
CA LEU A 161 -18.40 -12.59 14.61
C LEU A 161 -18.31 -12.70 16.13
N GLU A 162 -18.73 -13.81 16.71
CA GLU A 162 -18.58 -14.07 18.14
C GLU A 162 -17.10 -14.12 18.55
N VAL A 163 -16.24 -14.68 17.71
CA VAL A 163 -14.79 -14.76 17.98
C VAL A 163 -14.10 -13.46 17.60
N PHE A 164 -14.49 -12.81 16.51
CA PHE A 164 -13.88 -11.61 15.95
C PHE A 164 -14.94 -10.50 15.79
N PRO A 165 -15.32 -9.86 16.91
CA PRO A 165 -16.47 -8.97 16.94
C PRO A 165 -16.24 -7.70 16.13
N ARG A 166 -17.33 -7.23 15.51
CA ARG A 166 -17.37 -6.08 14.59
C ARG A 166 -18.39 -5.05 15.04
N THR A 167 -18.21 -3.79 14.66
CA THR A 167 -19.24 -2.75 14.74
C THR A 167 -20.30 -2.99 13.67
N GLU A 168 -21.49 -2.40 13.86
CA GLU A 168 -22.60 -2.50 12.90
C GLU A 168 -22.17 -2.11 11.48
N ALA A 169 -21.41 -1.02 11.34
CA ALA A 169 -20.93 -0.52 10.05
C ALA A 169 -19.92 -1.45 9.33
N ARG A 170 -19.37 -2.45 10.03
CA ARG A 170 -18.36 -3.39 9.52
C ARG A 170 -18.89 -4.81 9.35
N VAL A 171 -20.16 -5.04 9.70
CA VAL A 171 -20.84 -6.28 9.35
C VAL A 171 -21.11 -6.29 7.85
N PRO A 172 -20.67 -7.32 7.11
CA PRO A 172 -20.97 -7.42 5.69
C PRO A 172 -22.47 -7.45 5.39
N GLU A 173 -22.90 -6.77 4.32
CA GLU A 173 -24.30 -6.68 3.91
C GLU A 173 -24.95 -8.05 3.77
N TRP A 174 -24.29 -8.99 3.06
CA TRP A 174 -24.79 -10.35 2.87
C TRP A 174 -25.02 -11.10 4.20
N LEU A 175 -24.24 -10.80 5.25
CA LEU A 175 -24.39 -11.44 6.56
C LEU A 175 -25.61 -10.86 7.27
N ALA A 176 -25.74 -9.54 7.27
CA ALA A 176 -26.89 -8.85 7.85
C ALA A 176 -28.20 -9.29 7.18
N GLU A 177 -28.22 -9.40 5.86
CA GLU A 177 -29.36 -9.92 5.09
C GLU A 177 -29.69 -11.36 5.48
N MET A 178 -28.72 -12.27 5.46
CA MET A 178 -28.95 -13.68 5.82
C MET A 178 -29.41 -13.85 7.27
N ALA A 179 -28.89 -13.04 8.19
CA ALA A 179 -29.32 -13.04 9.58
C ALA A 179 -30.75 -12.51 9.74
N GLY A 180 -31.10 -11.44 9.01
CA GLY A 180 -32.47 -10.91 8.98
C GLY A 180 -33.48 -11.91 8.39
N GLU A 181 -33.13 -12.59 7.30
CA GLU A 181 -33.95 -13.66 6.71
C GLU A 181 -34.16 -14.84 7.66
N ALA A 182 -33.14 -15.16 8.47
CA ALA A 182 -33.18 -16.24 9.45
C ALA A 182 -33.77 -15.82 10.82
N ASP A 183 -34.16 -14.55 10.99
CA ASP A 183 -34.58 -13.96 12.28
C ASP A 183 -33.57 -14.20 13.41
N LEU A 184 -32.28 -14.11 13.08
CA LEU A 184 -31.17 -14.30 14.01
C LEU A 184 -30.54 -12.95 14.39
N PRO A 185 -30.26 -12.69 15.68
CA PRO A 185 -29.63 -11.46 16.09
C PRO A 185 -28.15 -11.43 15.69
N VAL A 186 -27.70 -10.30 15.12
CA VAL A 186 -26.28 -10.01 14.91
C VAL A 186 -25.77 -9.21 16.10
N HIS A 187 -24.89 -9.80 16.91
CA HIS A 187 -24.26 -9.10 18.02
C HIS A 187 -23.07 -8.28 17.52
N VAL A 188 -23.16 -6.96 17.68
CA VAL A 188 -22.15 -6.01 17.23
C VAL A 188 -21.56 -5.24 18.41
N LEU A 189 -20.35 -4.74 18.23
CA LEU A 189 -19.71 -3.79 19.13
C LEU A 189 -20.32 -2.39 18.96
N PRO A 190 -20.24 -1.54 20.00
CA PRO A 190 -20.67 -0.15 19.87
C PRO A 190 -19.79 0.60 18.83
N PRO A 191 -20.29 1.66 18.18
CA PRO A 191 -19.60 2.34 17.08
C PRO A 191 -18.20 2.87 17.40
N ASP A 192 -17.92 3.13 18.68
CA ASP A 192 -16.66 3.64 19.23
C ASP A 192 -15.64 2.55 19.59
N ALA A 193 -15.98 1.26 19.41
CA ALA A 193 -15.10 0.13 19.71
C ALA A 193 -14.10 -0.22 18.58
N GLU A 194 -14.09 0.53 17.48
CA GLU A 194 -12.98 0.48 16.53
C GLU A 194 -11.77 1.19 17.16
N ASP A 195 -10.65 0.49 17.36
CA ASP A 195 -9.34 1.13 17.64
C ASP A 195 -9.07 2.05 16.45
N GLU A 196 -9.21 3.35 16.71
CA GLU A 196 -9.46 4.43 15.74
C GLU A 196 -9.89 3.93 14.35
N ALA A 197 -11.19 3.69 14.19
CA ALA A 197 -11.78 3.86 12.86
C ALA A 197 -11.26 5.19 12.33
N ALA A 198 -10.48 5.16 11.24
CA ALA A 198 -10.12 6.39 10.55
C ALA A 198 -11.44 7.17 10.37
N PRO A 199 -11.54 8.40 10.91
CA PRO A 199 -12.83 9.02 11.14
C PRO A 199 -13.63 9.09 9.85
N ALA A 200 -14.95 9.06 9.96
CA ALA A 200 -15.86 9.02 8.82
C ALA A 200 -15.43 10.03 7.73
N GLY A 201 -15.36 9.58 6.47
CA GLY A 201 -14.87 10.40 5.36
C GLY A 201 -13.34 10.52 5.25
N THR A 202 -12.55 9.63 5.89
CA THR A 202 -11.10 9.55 5.64
C THR A 202 -10.83 9.18 4.18
N VAL A 203 -10.06 10.02 3.48
CA VAL A 203 -9.68 9.86 2.07
C VAL A 203 -8.23 9.43 1.89
N ASN A 204 -7.40 9.54 2.93
CA ASN A 204 -6.00 9.09 2.94
C ASN A 204 -5.57 8.55 4.33
N PRO A 205 -5.82 7.27 4.62
CA PRO A 205 -5.59 6.70 5.95
C PRO A 205 -4.10 6.60 6.32
N ARG A 206 -3.21 6.28 5.37
CA ARG A 206 -1.77 6.18 5.64
C ARG A 206 -1.15 7.54 5.92
N LEU A 207 -1.56 8.58 5.20
CA LEU A 207 -1.12 9.94 5.49
C LEU A 207 -1.63 10.41 6.84
N ARG A 208 -2.89 10.09 7.19
CA ARG A 208 -3.44 10.41 8.51
C ARG A 208 -2.60 9.81 9.64
N GLU A 209 -2.24 8.55 9.53
CA GLU A 209 -1.37 7.86 10.48
C GLU A 209 0.02 8.52 10.57
N ALA A 210 0.61 8.88 9.43
CA ALA A 210 1.89 9.60 9.39
C ALA A 210 1.80 10.99 10.06
N VAL A 211 0.71 11.73 9.82
CA VAL A 211 0.45 13.03 10.45
C VAL A 211 0.26 12.89 11.96
N ALA A 212 -0.46 11.87 12.42
CA ALA A 212 -0.61 11.58 13.84
C ALA A 212 0.73 11.22 14.49
N GLY A 213 1.54 10.38 13.84
CA GLY A 213 2.90 10.03 14.28
C GLY A 213 3.82 11.25 14.36
N PHE A 214 3.79 12.13 13.34
CA PHE A 214 4.51 13.40 13.36
C PHE A 214 4.04 14.31 14.49
N SER A 215 2.72 14.49 14.66
CA SER A 215 2.17 15.34 15.70
C SER A 215 2.53 14.84 17.11
N ALA A 216 2.63 13.53 17.32
CA ALA A 216 3.01 12.95 18.59
C ALA A 216 4.52 13.05 18.87
N SER A 217 5.36 12.91 17.83
CA SER A 217 6.83 12.96 17.94
C SER A 217 7.47 13.62 16.70
N PRO A 218 7.46 14.96 16.62
CA PRO A 218 8.01 15.68 15.49
C PRO A 218 9.50 15.40 15.29
N SER A 219 9.87 14.97 14.10
CA SER A 219 11.25 14.67 13.71
C SER A 219 11.40 14.73 12.20
N GLU A 220 12.66 14.73 11.72
CA GLU A 220 12.95 14.64 10.29
C GLU A 220 12.41 13.33 9.70
N GLU A 221 12.61 12.21 10.39
CA GLU A 221 12.09 10.90 9.98
C GLU A 221 10.56 10.90 9.86
N ALA A 222 9.87 11.50 10.85
CA ALA A 222 8.41 11.60 10.81
C ALA A 222 7.93 12.54 9.69
N MET A 223 8.65 13.63 9.39
CA MET A 223 8.33 14.50 8.26
C MET A 223 8.53 13.79 6.92
N ILE A 224 9.62 13.01 6.78
CA ILE A 224 9.87 12.18 5.59
C ILE A 224 8.73 11.18 5.41
N GLU A 225 8.26 10.55 6.48
CA GLU A 225 7.10 9.63 6.40
C GLU A 225 5.82 10.35 5.96
N VAL A 226 5.54 11.56 6.47
CA VAL A 226 4.42 12.39 6.00
C VAL A 226 4.54 12.68 4.50
N LEU A 227 5.70 13.14 4.04
CA LEU A 227 5.95 13.42 2.62
C LEU A 227 5.75 12.15 1.76
N ARG A 228 6.26 11.01 2.22
CA ARG A 228 6.16 9.71 1.53
C ARG A 228 4.73 9.21 1.38
N GLN A 229 3.87 9.47 2.36
CA GLN A 229 2.44 9.14 2.26
C GLN A 229 1.64 10.20 1.51
N CYS A 230 2.15 11.45 1.44
CA CYS A 230 1.49 12.55 0.74
C CYS A 230 1.72 12.54 -0.79
N THR A 231 2.54 11.63 -1.33
CA THR A 231 2.69 11.43 -2.79
C THR A 231 1.57 10.58 -3.41
N ALA A 232 0.60 10.12 -2.62
CA ALA A 232 -0.42 9.19 -3.08
C ALA A 232 -1.78 9.46 -2.43
N GLY A 233 -2.83 8.89 -3.02
CA GLY A 233 -4.18 9.03 -2.50
C GLY A 233 -4.74 10.44 -2.71
N ASN A 234 -5.70 10.81 -1.87
CA ASN A 234 -6.45 12.06 -2.01
C ASN A 234 -6.41 12.90 -0.73
N LEU A 235 -6.52 14.20 -0.87
CA LEU A 235 -6.77 15.15 0.20
C LEU A 235 -8.12 15.82 -0.03
N ILE A 236 -8.66 16.38 1.04
CA ILE A 236 -9.82 17.26 1.00
C ILE A 236 -9.31 18.69 1.16
N VAL A 237 -9.79 19.59 0.30
CA VAL A 237 -9.60 21.02 0.45
C VAL A 237 -10.95 21.69 0.64
N ASP A 238 -11.01 22.64 1.57
CA ASP A 238 -12.20 23.44 1.81
C ASP A 238 -12.25 24.59 0.79
N ALA A 239 -13.28 24.58 -0.05
CA ALA A 239 -13.54 25.57 -1.07
C ALA A 239 -14.80 26.40 -0.77
N SER A 240 -15.26 26.44 0.48
CA SER A 240 -16.52 27.10 0.88
C SER A 240 -16.54 28.60 0.60
N GLY A 241 -15.38 29.24 0.53
CA GLY A 241 -15.24 30.65 0.13
C GLY A 241 -15.30 30.90 -1.39
N SER A 242 -15.52 29.87 -2.21
CA SER A 242 -15.52 29.97 -3.67
C SER A 242 -16.83 30.48 -4.24
N ASP A 243 -16.75 31.18 -5.37
CA ASP A 243 -17.91 31.49 -6.22
C ASP A 243 -17.96 30.45 -7.35
N LEU A 244 -18.83 29.45 -7.20
CA LEU A 244 -18.90 28.31 -8.12
C LEU A 244 -20.06 28.48 -9.10
N VAL A 245 -19.73 28.64 -10.38
CA VAL A 245 -20.69 28.64 -11.48
C VAL A 245 -20.81 27.20 -11.98
N ARG A 246 -22.03 26.65 -11.96
CA ARG A 246 -22.30 25.30 -12.46
C ARG A 246 -22.90 25.34 -13.86
N GLY A 247 -22.37 24.49 -14.74
CA GLY A 247 -22.88 24.28 -16.09
C GLY A 247 -24.21 23.53 -16.11
N THR A 248 -24.80 23.39 -17.29
CA THR A 248 -26.05 22.65 -17.49
C THR A 248 -25.95 21.15 -17.17
N ASP A 249 -24.73 20.61 -17.11
CA ASP A 249 -24.38 19.25 -16.73
C ASP A 249 -24.04 19.10 -15.23
N GLY A 250 -24.14 20.18 -14.45
CA GLY A 250 -23.83 20.20 -13.02
C GLY A 250 -22.34 20.30 -12.67
N GLN A 251 -21.45 20.34 -13.67
CA GLN A 251 -20.00 20.50 -13.48
C GLN A 251 -19.63 21.96 -13.21
N ILE A 252 -18.50 22.17 -12.53
CA ILE A 252 -17.95 23.52 -12.26
C ILE A 252 -17.40 24.09 -13.57
N THR A 253 -17.84 25.28 -13.97
CA THR A 253 -17.38 25.94 -15.19
C THR A 253 -16.10 26.75 -14.96
N PRO A 254 -15.35 27.10 -16.03
CA PRO A 254 -14.18 27.98 -15.95
C PRO A 254 -14.47 29.40 -15.40
N ASP A 255 -15.73 29.83 -15.40
CA ASP A 255 -16.13 31.13 -14.84
C ASP A 255 -16.16 31.14 -13.30
N SER A 256 -15.98 29.96 -12.68
CA SER A 256 -15.94 29.82 -11.23
C SER A 256 -14.64 30.39 -10.65
N THR A 257 -14.74 31.14 -9.56
CA THR A 257 -13.58 31.59 -8.78
C THR A 257 -13.40 30.68 -7.57
N ILE A 258 -12.43 29.77 -7.65
CA ILE A 258 -12.11 28.86 -6.55
C ILE A 258 -11.25 29.58 -5.51
N ARG A 259 -11.70 29.61 -4.25
CA ARG A 259 -10.96 30.11 -3.10
C ARG A 259 -10.85 29.00 -2.07
N LEU A 260 -9.63 28.54 -1.85
CA LEU A 260 -9.34 27.50 -0.88
C LEU A 260 -9.05 28.11 0.49
N GLN A 261 -9.47 27.40 1.53
CA GLN A 261 -9.21 27.77 2.91
C GLN A 261 -7.70 27.86 3.16
N SER A 262 -7.28 28.99 3.73
CA SER A 262 -5.89 29.26 4.07
C SER A 262 -5.83 30.09 5.35
N PHE A 263 -4.72 29.94 6.08
CA PHE A 263 -4.48 30.64 7.34
C PHE A 263 -3.37 31.66 7.14
N ALA A 264 -3.62 32.89 7.56
CA ALA A 264 -2.58 33.89 7.74
C ALA A 264 -2.01 33.72 9.16
N GLU A 265 -0.71 33.59 9.24
CA GLU A 265 0.01 33.33 10.49
C GLU A 265 0.52 34.62 11.11
N SER A 266 0.86 34.55 12.40
CA SER A 266 1.33 35.73 13.15
C SER A 266 2.69 36.26 12.69
N ASP A 267 3.48 35.42 12.00
CA ASP A 267 4.77 35.75 11.39
C ASP A 267 4.62 36.36 9.98
N GLY A 268 3.39 36.50 9.48
CA GLY A 268 3.07 37.00 8.15
C GLY A 268 3.11 35.93 7.05
N THR A 269 3.43 34.68 7.38
CA THR A 269 3.36 33.57 6.44
C THR A 269 1.92 33.12 6.20
N ARG A 270 1.73 32.35 5.13
CA ARG A 270 0.41 31.83 4.76
C ARG A 270 0.45 30.34 4.49
N SER A 271 -0.53 29.62 5.05
CA SER A 271 -0.64 28.17 4.91
C SER A 271 -1.91 27.78 4.18
N LEU A 272 -1.79 26.93 3.15
CA LEU A 272 -2.95 26.27 2.55
C LEU A 272 -3.42 25.14 3.46
N ALA A 273 -4.72 25.04 3.72
CA ALA A 273 -5.28 23.94 4.51
C ALA A 273 -5.68 22.75 3.64
N ALA A 274 -5.30 21.55 4.04
CA ALA A 274 -5.79 20.31 3.45
C ALA A 274 -6.02 19.25 4.55
N TYR A 275 -6.89 18.29 4.25
CA TYR A 275 -7.39 17.36 5.25
C TYR A 275 -7.34 15.92 4.75
N THR A 276 -6.97 15.01 5.63
CA THR A 276 -6.99 13.56 5.38
C THR A 276 -8.38 12.96 5.56
N ALA A 277 -9.30 13.68 6.21
CA ALA A 277 -10.69 13.28 6.44
C ALA A 277 -11.69 14.43 6.35
N GLU A 278 -12.92 14.15 5.89
CA GLU A 278 -14.00 15.16 5.78
C GLU A 278 -14.41 15.72 7.14
N THR A 279 -14.37 14.89 8.17
CA THR A 279 -14.68 15.27 9.55
C THR A 279 -13.79 16.41 10.06
N GLU A 280 -12.48 16.36 9.79
CA GLU A 280 -11.55 17.43 10.15
C GLU A 280 -11.84 18.72 9.37
N ALA A 281 -12.09 18.60 8.07
CA ALA A 281 -12.42 19.74 7.23
C ALA A 281 -13.72 20.44 7.68
N ARG A 282 -14.75 19.66 8.02
CA ARG A 282 -16.04 20.18 8.54
C ARG A 282 -15.84 20.83 9.91
N ALA A 283 -15.12 20.19 10.81
CA ALA A 283 -14.83 20.76 12.12
C ALA A 283 -14.10 22.11 12.01
N MET A 284 -13.16 22.24 11.05
CA MET A 284 -12.47 23.49 10.83
C MET A 284 -13.36 24.57 10.18
N PHE A 285 -14.21 24.18 9.22
CA PHE A 285 -15.22 25.08 8.66
C PHE A 285 -16.16 25.63 9.75
N GLU A 286 -16.68 24.78 10.63
CA GLU A 286 -17.55 25.18 11.75
C GLU A 286 -16.84 26.16 12.71
N ARG A 287 -15.57 25.91 13.02
CA ARG A 287 -14.75 26.80 13.85
C ARG A 287 -14.49 28.16 13.20
N SER A 288 -14.49 28.23 11.87
CA SER A 288 -14.26 29.49 11.14
C SER A 288 -15.43 30.48 11.27
N GLY A 289 -16.62 30.00 11.68
CA GLY A 289 -17.82 30.81 11.83
C GLY A 289 -18.40 31.32 10.50
N GLN A 290 -17.99 30.74 9.37
CA GLN A 290 -18.57 31.04 8.06
C GLN A 290 -20.04 30.61 7.99
N GLU A 291 -20.89 31.43 7.38
CA GLU A 291 -22.29 31.10 7.14
C GLU A 291 -22.43 30.19 5.90
N GLY A 292 -23.31 29.18 5.97
CA GLY A 292 -23.61 28.28 4.87
C GLY A 292 -23.19 26.83 5.10
N GLU A 293 -23.17 26.04 4.03
CA GLU A 293 -22.72 24.65 4.04
C GLU A 293 -21.28 24.54 3.53
N ALA A 294 -20.49 23.65 4.13
CA ALA A 294 -19.13 23.40 3.71
C ALA A 294 -19.07 22.81 2.28
N VAL A 295 -18.27 23.43 1.41
CA VAL A 295 -17.96 22.93 0.06
C VAL A 295 -16.60 22.25 0.10
N LEU A 296 -16.60 20.93 0.27
CA LEU A 296 -15.39 20.13 0.38
C LEU A 296 -15.06 19.48 -0.97
N LEU A 297 -13.85 19.69 -1.46
CA LEU A 297 -13.38 19.13 -2.72
C LEU A 297 -12.33 18.05 -2.46
N ARG A 298 -12.56 16.85 -2.98
CA ARG A 298 -11.56 15.77 -3.00
C ARG A 298 -10.59 16.00 -4.16
N ARG A 299 -9.29 16.01 -3.88
CA ARG A 299 -8.22 16.24 -4.85
C ARG A 299 -7.12 15.18 -4.68
N PRO A 300 -6.44 14.74 -5.75
CA PRO A 300 -5.21 13.97 -5.60
C PRO A 300 -4.22 14.72 -4.71
N ALA A 301 -3.56 14.03 -3.78
CA ALA A 301 -2.65 14.68 -2.83
C ALA A 301 -1.51 15.42 -3.54
N VAL A 302 -0.96 14.82 -4.58
CA VAL A 302 0.06 15.42 -5.46
C VAL A 302 -0.41 16.73 -6.10
N ALA A 303 -1.66 16.80 -6.54
CA ALA A 303 -2.19 18.04 -7.14
C ALA A 303 -2.29 19.19 -6.12
N VAL A 304 -2.43 18.89 -4.83
CA VAL A 304 -2.41 19.91 -3.76
C VAL A 304 -0.96 20.35 -3.48
N LEU A 305 0.00 19.41 -3.50
CA LEU A 305 1.42 19.73 -3.39
C LEU A 305 1.87 20.65 -4.54
N GLU A 306 1.50 20.31 -5.78
CA GLU A 306 1.80 21.10 -6.97
C GLU A 306 1.19 22.50 -6.90
N LEU A 307 -0.03 22.63 -6.37
CA LEU A 307 -0.67 23.93 -6.15
C LEU A 307 0.16 24.81 -5.21
N VAL A 308 0.61 24.29 -4.06
CA VAL A 308 1.41 25.05 -3.09
C VAL A 308 2.78 25.40 -3.64
N ALA A 309 3.38 24.52 -4.45
CA ALA A 309 4.67 24.81 -5.09
C ALA A 309 4.55 25.88 -6.19
N ALA A 310 3.45 25.90 -6.95
CA ALA A 310 3.24 26.83 -8.06
C ALA A 310 2.73 28.20 -7.62
N ASP A 311 2.02 28.29 -6.49
CA ASP A 311 1.40 29.52 -6.01
C ASP A 311 2.22 30.13 -4.86
N GLU A 312 3.03 31.14 -5.20
CA GLU A 312 3.92 31.85 -4.26
C GLU A 312 3.20 32.51 -3.08
N GLN A 313 1.86 32.60 -3.10
CA GLN A 313 1.12 33.11 -1.95
C GLN A 313 1.14 32.18 -0.73
N TYR A 314 1.52 30.90 -0.91
CA TYR A 314 1.56 29.91 0.16
C TYR A 314 2.99 29.58 0.55
N ASP A 315 3.32 29.76 1.83
CA ASP A 315 4.60 29.37 2.40
C ASP A 315 4.60 27.92 2.90
N HIS A 316 3.41 27.39 3.21
CA HIS A 316 3.23 26.06 3.79
C HIS A 316 1.95 25.36 3.31
N LEU A 317 1.95 24.03 3.38
CA LEU A 317 0.74 23.20 3.43
C LEU A 317 0.54 22.75 4.88
N VAL A 318 -0.65 22.96 5.45
CA VAL A 318 -1.02 22.39 6.75
C VAL A 318 -2.02 21.26 6.54
N LEU A 319 -1.66 20.07 7.02
CA LEU A 319 -2.49 18.88 7.04
C LEU A 319 -3.25 18.79 8.37
N ASP A 320 -4.56 18.51 8.29
CA ASP A 320 -5.46 18.28 9.43
C ASP A 320 -5.42 19.41 10.47
N ALA A 321 -5.56 20.64 9.98
CA ALA A 321 -5.57 21.84 10.81
C ALA A 321 -6.65 21.75 11.91
N GLY A 322 -6.25 21.96 13.16
CA GLY A 322 -7.15 21.93 14.32
C GLY A 322 -7.26 20.58 15.05
N GLY A 323 -6.53 19.55 14.60
CA GLY A 323 -6.34 18.25 15.24
C GLY A 323 -4.86 17.88 15.39
N ALA A 324 -4.53 16.59 15.22
CA ALA A 324 -3.15 16.16 15.01
C ALA A 324 -2.69 16.69 13.65
N SER A 325 -1.83 17.71 13.66
CA SER A 325 -1.53 18.49 12.46
C SER A 325 -0.06 18.37 12.06
N CYS A 326 0.18 18.51 10.76
CA CYS A 326 1.53 18.58 10.23
C CYS A 326 1.63 19.75 9.25
N ARG A 327 2.59 20.65 9.50
CA ARG A 327 2.92 21.76 8.61
C ARG A 327 4.12 21.39 7.75
N ILE A 328 3.92 21.37 6.45
CA ILE A 328 4.95 21.07 5.45
C ILE A 328 5.37 22.39 4.77
N PRO A 329 6.60 22.87 4.99
CA PRO A 329 7.14 24.04 4.30
C PRO A 329 7.24 23.86 2.78
N ARG A 330 6.99 24.94 2.03
CA ARG A 330 7.07 24.95 0.55
C ARG A 330 8.40 24.37 0.03
N ARG A 331 9.52 24.68 0.67
CA ARG A 331 10.86 24.13 0.31
C ARG A 331 10.91 22.60 0.31
N GLN A 332 10.20 21.93 1.23
CA GLN A 332 10.17 20.47 1.30
C GLN A 332 9.26 19.89 0.21
N ILE A 333 8.17 20.61 -0.10
CA ILE A 333 7.30 20.28 -1.22
C ILE A 333 8.07 20.42 -2.54
N GLU A 334 8.80 21.52 -2.73
CA GLU A 334 9.65 21.76 -3.90
C GLU A 334 10.74 20.68 -4.04
N TRP A 335 11.41 20.32 -2.95
CA TRP A 335 12.36 19.21 -2.95
C TRP A 335 11.70 17.91 -3.45
N LEU A 336 10.54 17.55 -2.88
CA LEU A 336 9.78 16.35 -3.27
C LEU A 336 9.34 16.38 -4.74
N LEU A 337 8.91 17.55 -5.22
CA LEU A 337 8.42 17.72 -6.59
C LEU A 337 9.54 17.87 -7.63
N SER A 338 10.73 18.31 -7.22
CA SER A 338 11.90 18.46 -8.10
C SER A 338 12.52 17.12 -8.53
N SER A 339 12.23 16.05 -7.81
CA SER A 339 12.70 14.70 -8.12
C SER A 339 11.67 13.93 -8.97
N PRO A 340 12.10 13.07 -9.91
CA PRO A 340 11.19 12.17 -10.62
C PRO A 340 10.35 11.33 -9.66
N ARG A 341 9.10 11.06 -10.05
CA ARG A 341 8.17 10.24 -9.27
C ARG A 341 7.41 9.29 -10.16
N ASN A 342 7.05 8.15 -9.59
CA ASN A 342 6.19 7.15 -10.21
C ASN A 342 4.81 7.13 -9.51
N ASP A 343 4.04 8.20 -9.74
CA ASP A 343 2.74 8.38 -9.09
C ASP A 343 1.75 7.26 -9.47
N VAL A 344 1.88 6.68 -10.68
CA VAL A 344 1.05 5.55 -11.14
C VAL A 344 1.34 4.30 -10.30
N ALA A 345 2.62 3.91 -10.19
CA ALA A 345 2.98 2.72 -9.42
C ALA A 345 2.70 2.90 -7.93
N LYS A 346 3.00 4.07 -7.36
CA LYS A 346 2.70 4.40 -5.96
C LYS A 346 1.20 4.33 -5.66
N ASN A 347 0.33 4.86 -6.52
CA ASN A 347 -1.12 4.75 -6.34
C ASN A 347 -1.61 3.29 -6.52
N GLY A 348 -1.02 2.54 -7.46
CA GLY A 348 -1.27 1.11 -7.60
C GLY A 348 -0.97 0.33 -6.33
N LEU A 349 0.17 0.62 -5.68
CA LEU A 349 0.55 0.05 -4.39
C LEU A 349 -0.43 0.41 -3.27
N VAL A 350 -0.90 1.66 -3.25
CA VAL A 350 -1.88 2.12 -2.25
C VAL A 350 -3.22 1.40 -2.39
N LEU A 351 -3.67 1.20 -3.64
CA LEU A 351 -4.93 0.55 -3.99
C LEU A 351 -4.86 -0.99 -4.00
N GLY A 352 -3.65 -1.57 -3.90
CA GLY A 352 -3.45 -3.02 -4.07
C GLY A 352 -3.69 -3.51 -5.51
N SER A 353 -3.52 -2.64 -6.51
CA SER A 353 -3.77 -2.94 -7.92
C SER A 353 -2.48 -3.32 -8.65
N VAL A 354 -2.21 -4.63 -8.76
CA VAL A 354 -1.05 -5.15 -9.50
C VAL A 354 -1.00 -4.63 -10.95
N PRO A 355 -2.09 -4.61 -11.74
CA PRO A 355 -2.04 -4.06 -13.10
C PRO A 355 -1.60 -2.59 -13.16
N GLN A 356 -1.99 -1.79 -12.16
CA GLN A 356 -1.58 -0.39 -12.08
C GLN A 356 -0.12 -0.24 -11.65
N VAL A 357 0.36 -1.11 -10.74
CA VAL A 357 1.78 -1.15 -10.37
C VAL A 357 2.63 -1.51 -11.59
N LEU A 358 2.29 -2.58 -12.31
CA LEU A 358 2.99 -2.99 -13.52
C LEU A 358 2.93 -1.89 -14.60
N SER A 359 1.76 -1.30 -14.85
CA SER A 359 1.62 -0.18 -15.78
C SER A 359 2.52 1.01 -15.41
N GLY A 360 2.64 1.32 -14.13
CA GLY A 360 3.57 2.33 -13.64
C GLY A 360 5.03 1.93 -13.78
N MET A 361 5.38 0.65 -13.72
CA MET A 361 6.75 0.16 -13.86
C MET A 361 7.22 0.06 -15.31
N VAL A 362 6.32 -0.13 -16.28
CA VAL A 362 6.69 -0.28 -17.70
C VAL A 362 6.09 0.79 -18.63
N GLY A 363 5.40 1.79 -18.09
CA GLY A 363 4.86 2.92 -18.85
C GLY A 363 5.95 3.69 -19.59
N ALA A 364 5.63 4.20 -20.78
CA ALA A 364 6.62 4.86 -21.65
C ALA A 364 7.25 6.10 -20.99
N ASP A 365 6.47 6.89 -20.27
CA ASP A 365 6.91 8.11 -19.57
C ASP A 365 7.14 7.87 -18.06
N SER A 366 7.23 6.61 -17.65
CA SER A 366 7.44 6.27 -16.24
C SER A 366 8.92 6.32 -15.87
N SER A 367 9.20 6.71 -14.63
CA SER A 367 10.55 6.71 -14.06
C SER A 367 10.59 5.82 -12.83
N LEU A 368 11.75 5.20 -12.57
CA LEU A 368 12.03 4.52 -11.31
C LEU A 368 13.33 5.07 -10.74
N LEU A 369 13.45 5.00 -9.41
CA LEU A 369 14.58 5.51 -8.68
C LEU A 369 15.36 4.35 -8.05
N LEU A 370 16.67 4.53 -7.95
CA LEU A 370 17.59 3.69 -7.20
C LEU A 370 18.21 4.55 -6.09
N GLY A 371 18.19 4.04 -4.86
CA GLY A 371 19.10 4.50 -3.83
C GLY A 371 20.45 3.83 -4.05
N VAL A 372 21.54 4.58 -4.02
CA VAL A 372 22.90 4.07 -4.27
C VAL A 372 23.88 4.56 -3.20
N ARG A 373 24.96 3.77 -2.99
CA ARG A 373 26.10 4.13 -2.14
C ARG A 373 27.37 4.17 -2.99
N ALA A 374 28.24 5.14 -2.73
CA ALA A 374 29.56 5.17 -3.35
C ALA A 374 30.39 3.96 -2.90
N LEU A 375 31.05 3.30 -3.85
CA LEU A 375 31.97 2.21 -3.55
C LEU A 375 33.25 2.75 -2.86
N PRO A 376 33.90 1.99 -1.96
CA PRO A 376 35.09 2.45 -1.23
C PRO A 376 36.27 2.88 -2.12
N GLU A 377 36.37 2.34 -3.33
CA GLU A 377 37.42 2.66 -4.33
C GLU A 377 36.87 3.43 -5.55
N ALA A 378 35.75 4.13 -5.39
CA ALA A 378 35.11 4.89 -6.47
C ALA A 378 36.10 5.88 -7.12
N SER A 379 36.32 5.70 -8.42
CA SER A 379 37.16 6.54 -9.27
C SER A 379 36.33 7.50 -10.12
N GLY A 380 35.01 7.29 -10.21
CA GLY A 380 34.06 8.18 -10.84
C GLY A 380 32.63 8.06 -10.27
N PRO A 381 31.70 8.93 -10.69
CA PRO A 381 30.31 8.98 -10.21
C PRO A 381 29.47 7.74 -10.54
N GLN A 382 30.05 6.80 -11.30
CA GLN A 382 29.41 5.58 -11.80
C GLN A 382 29.75 4.37 -10.92
N ASP A 383 30.74 4.50 -10.04
CA ASP A 383 31.20 3.45 -9.13
C ASP A 383 30.32 3.44 -7.86
N VAL A 384 29.05 3.13 -8.06
CA VAL A 384 28.03 3.10 -7.02
C VAL A 384 27.38 1.73 -6.93
N GLU A 385 26.99 1.34 -5.72
CA GLU A 385 26.26 0.11 -5.45
C GLU A 385 24.80 0.45 -5.15
N PRO A 386 23.83 -0.16 -5.87
CA PRO A 386 22.43 0.03 -5.55
C PRO A 386 22.08 -0.63 -4.22
N VAL A 387 21.03 -0.14 -3.57
CA VAL A 387 20.59 -0.70 -2.30
C VAL A 387 19.76 -1.96 -2.51
N TRP A 388 20.11 -2.99 -1.75
CA TRP A 388 19.42 -4.27 -1.71
C TRP A 388 18.54 -4.37 -0.48
N ALA A 389 17.49 -5.20 -0.55
CA ALA A 389 16.72 -5.57 0.63
C ALA A 389 17.63 -6.27 1.62
N ARG A 390 17.44 -6.02 2.92
CA ARG A 390 18.23 -6.68 3.95
C ARG A 390 17.97 -8.20 3.88
N PRO A 391 19.00 -9.03 3.63
CA PRO A 391 18.82 -10.47 3.56
C PRO A 391 18.48 -11.03 4.95
N GLU A 392 17.88 -12.23 4.98
CA GLU A 392 17.76 -12.99 6.22
C GLU A 392 19.16 -13.39 6.73
N GLU A 393 19.28 -13.66 8.03
CA GLU A 393 20.56 -14.02 8.63
C GLU A 393 21.13 -15.30 7.97
N GLY A 394 22.29 -15.17 7.32
CA GLY A 394 22.96 -16.26 6.61
C GLY A 394 22.60 -16.41 5.13
N GLN A 395 21.80 -15.51 4.55
CA GLN A 395 21.52 -15.44 3.11
C GLN A 395 22.26 -14.27 2.46
N GLU A 396 22.56 -14.40 1.16
CA GLU A 396 23.00 -13.27 0.35
C GLU A 396 21.78 -12.42 -0.05
N ALA A 397 22.01 -11.11 -0.25
CA ALA A 397 20.96 -10.22 -0.69
C ALA A 397 20.62 -10.52 -2.16
N ASP A 398 19.38 -10.92 -2.42
CA ASP A 398 18.91 -11.35 -3.74
C ASP A 398 17.85 -10.39 -4.34
N THR A 399 17.42 -9.41 -3.57
CA THR A 399 16.30 -8.52 -3.90
C THR A 399 16.79 -7.09 -4.03
N LEU A 400 16.71 -6.54 -5.24
CA LEU A 400 17.07 -5.14 -5.53
C LEU A 400 15.92 -4.20 -5.13
N LEU A 401 16.22 -3.10 -4.43
CA LEU A 401 15.20 -2.10 -4.10
C LEU A 401 15.08 -1.05 -5.20
N LEU A 402 13.87 -0.87 -5.70
CA LEU A 402 13.47 0.20 -6.62
C LEU A 402 12.52 1.14 -5.90
N PHE A 403 12.51 2.42 -6.25
CA PHE A 403 11.74 3.42 -5.51
C PHE A 403 10.83 4.23 -6.42
N THR A 404 9.64 4.53 -5.89
CA THR A 404 8.65 5.38 -6.57
C THR A 404 8.90 6.87 -6.41
N SER A 405 9.69 7.30 -5.42
CA SER A 405 10.01 8.73 -5.20
C SER A 405 11.24 8.90 -4.32
N ALA A 406 11.81 10.11 -4.32
CA ALA A 406 12.93 10.48 -3.44
C ALA A 406 12.60 10.32 -1.95
N ALA A 407 11.35 10.59 -1.55
CA ALA A 407 10.90 10.39 -0.17
C ALA A 407 10.95 8.92 0.27
N GLU A 408 10.75 7.97 -0.64
CA GLU A 408 10.90 6.54 -0.34
C GLU A 408 12.35 6.14 -0.08
N VAL A 409 13.29 6.73 -0.82
CA VAL A 409 14.74 6.54 -0.59
C VAL A 409 15.16 7.17 0.73
N ALA A 410 14.76 8.42 0.98
CA ALA A 410 15.09 9.14 2.21
C ALA A 410 14.51 8.45 3.46
N ALA A 411 13.33 7.82 3.35
CA ALA A 411 12.74 7.06 4.45
C ALA A 411 13.52 5.78 4.76
N LEU A 412 14.22 5.20 3.78
CA LEU A 412 15.11 4.08 4.02
C LEU A 412 16.39 4.54 4.71
N ASP A 413 17.06 5.53 4.11
CA ASP A 413 18.32 6.08 4.59
C ASP A 413 18.56 7.44 3.89
N PRO A 414 18.51 8.58 4.63
CA PRO A 414 18.62 9.91 4.05
C PRO A 414 20.03 10.24 3.52
N THR A 415 21.01 9.37 3.78
CA THR A 415 22.39 9.56 3.29
C THR A 415 22.62 8.94 1.90
N LEU A 416 21.64 8.20 1.38
CA LEU A 416 21.72 7.58 0.07
C LEU A 416 21.68 8.63 -1.04
N GLU A 417 22.50 8.39 -2.06
CA GLU A 417 22.41 9.14 -3.30
C GLU A 417 21.26 8.59 -4.15
N ILE A 418 20.54 9.48 -4.83
CA ILE A 418 19.38 9.12 -5.65
C ILE A 418 19.77 9.14 -7.12
N ARG A 419 19.51 8.03 -7.81
CA ARG A 419 19.60 7.92 -9.26
C ARG A 419 18.22 7.67 -9.83
N ALA A 420 17.84 8.41 -10.87
CA ALA A 420 16.57 8.25 -11.55
C ALA A 420 16.80 7.99 -13.03
N ALA A 421 16.01 7.10 -13.61
CA ALA A 421 15.99 6.86 -15.05
C ALA A 421 14.59 6.40 -15.49
N ALA A 422 14.39 6.31 -16.80
CA ALA A 422 13.18 5.71 -17.36
C ALA A 422 13.00 4.30 -16.76
N ALA A 423 11.78 3.97 -16.36
CA ALA A 423 11.52 2.78 -15.58
C ALA A 423 11.98 1.51 -16.30
N ARG A 424 11.79 1.43 -17.62
CA ARG A 424 12.25 0.30 -18.44
C ARG A 424 13.77 0.14 -18.39
N ASP A 425 14.53 1.22 -18.37
CA ASP A 425 15.99 1.17 -18.30
C ASP A 425 16.45 0.73 -16.91
N VAL A 426 15.78 1.19 -15.85
CA VAL A 426 16.03 0.72 -14.48
C VAL A 426 15.73 -0.78 -14.37
N LEU A 427 14.65 -1.26 -14.97
CA LEU A 427 14.31 -2.68 -14.96
C LEU A 427 15.30 -3.52 -15.79
N ARG A 428 15.76 -3.04 -16.95
CA ARG A 428 16.82 -3.70 -17.72
C ARG A 428 18.14 -3.73 -16.98
N TYR A 429 18.50 -2.64 -16.31
CA TYR A 429 19.65 -2.61 -15.41
C TYR A 429 19.50 -3.66 -14.31
N ALA A 430 18.34 -3.71 -13.65
CA ALA A 430 18.04 -4.68 -12.61
C ALA A 430 18.21 -6.13 -13.09
N LEU A 431 17.73 -6.46 -14.30
CA LEU A 431 17.94 -7.76 -14.95
C LEU A 431 19.44 -8.11 -15.16
N GLY A 432 20.31 -7.12 -15.28
CA GLY A 432 21.76 -7.28 -15.43
C GLY A 432 22.53 -7.37 -14.10
N THR A 433 21.91 -7.07 -12.96
CA THR A 433 22.58 -7.07 -11.64
C THR A 433 22.76 -8.46 -11.02
N GLY A 434 22.07 -9.48 -11.54
CA GLY A 434 22.06 -10.82 -10.95
C GLY A 434 21.09 -10.97 -9.77
N ALA A 435 20.29 -9.95 -9.44
CA ALA A 435 19.20 -10.07 -8.47
C ALA A 435 18.17 -11.11 -8.92
N ALA A 436 17.57 -11.83 -7.98
CA ALA A 436 16.45 -12.74 -8.21
C ALA A 436 15.11 -11.98 -8.26
N HIS A 437 15.00 -10.91 -7.45
CA HIS A 437 13.77 -10.14 -7.31
C HIS A 437 14.02 -8.63 -7.38
N VAL A 438 12.99 -7.88 -7.72
CA VAL A 438 12.89 -6.44 -7.43
C VAL A 438 11.79 -6.19 -6.41
N CYS A 439 12.03 -5.30 -5.47
CA CYS A 439 11.02 -4.82 -4.53
C CYS A 439 10.81 -3.32 -4.73
N LEU A 440 9.58 -2.93 -5.04
CA LEU A 440 9.17 -1.55 -5.17
C LEU A 440 8.86 -0.97 -3.79
N ASN A 441 9.65 0.04 -3.41
CA ASN A 441 9.76 0.70 -2.11
C ASN A 441 10.25 -0.24 -0.99
N ALA A 442 10.92 0.34 0.01
CA ALA A 442 11.46 -0.41 1.16
C ALA A 442 10.48 -0.52 2.33
N ARG A 443 9.49 0.39 2.40
CA ARG A 443 8.51 0.50 3.49
C ARG A 443 7.08 0.48 2.92
N PRO A 444 6.09 -0.10 3.62
CA PRO A 444 4.71 -0.18 3.13
C PRO A 444 4.16 1.16 2.62
N PRO A 445 3.41 1.17 1.51
CA PRO A 445 3.06 0.00 0.69
C PRO A 445 4.22 -0.43 -0.23
N VAL A 446 4.41 -1.74 -0.36
CA VAL A 446 5.48 -2.37 -1.17
C VAL A 446 4.90 -3.45 -2.09
N ALA A 447 5.63 -3.79 -3.15
CA ALA A 447 5.36 -4.98 -3.97
C ALA A 447 6.67 -5.57 -4.49
N SER A 448 6.78 -6.90 -4.47
CA SER A 448 7.93 -7.62 -4.99
C SER A 448 7.56 -8.38 -6.26
N PHE A 449 8.49 -8.43 -7.21
CA PHE A 449 8.34 -9.12 -8.48
C PHE A 449 9.60 -9.94 -8.76
N SER A 450 9.42 -11.10 -9.38
CA SER A 450 10.52 -11.91 -9.87
C SER A 450 11.20 -11.23 -11.06
N MET A 451 12.49 -11.49 -11.28
CA MET A 451 13.14 -11.03 -12.51
C MET A 451 12.56 -11.69 -13.77
N GLU A 452 11.93 -12.85 -13.65
CA GLU A 452 11.22 -13.50 -14.75
C GLU A 452 9.97 -12.70 -15.14
N ASP A 453 9.12 -12.34 -14.17
CA ASP A 453 7.94 -11.49 -14.37
C ASP A 453 8.34 -10.15 -15.01
N ILE A 454 9.41 -9.53 -14.50
CA ILE A 454 9.92 -8.28 -15.08
C ILE A 454 10.35 -8.46 -16.53
N ARG A 455 11.02 -9.57 -16.86
CA ARG A 455 11.44 -9.88 -18.23
C ARG A 455 10.22 -10.11 -19.14
N GLU A 456 9.24 -10.88 -18.71
CA GLU A 456 8.01 -11.15 -19.48
C GLU A 456 7.20 -9.88 -19.74
N VAL A 457 7.06 -9.02 -18.73
CA VAL A 457 6.33 -7.75 -18.86
C VAL A 457 7.07 -6.80 -19.81
N LEU A 458 8.41 -6.73 -19.74
CA LEU A 458 9.19 -5.92 -20.69
C LEU A 458 9.05 -6.42 -22.13
N LEU A 459 9.15 -7.73 -22.35
CA LEU A 459 8.99 -8.34 -23.68
C LEU A 459 7.59 -8.07 -24.26
N SER A 460 6.54 -8.25 -23.44
CA SER A 460 5.15 -8.03 -23.87
C SER A 460 4.88 -6.59 -24.33
N VAL A 461 5.59 -5.61 -23.75
CA VAL A 461 5.47 -4.19 -24.08
C VAL A 461 6.26 -3.82 -25.34
N GLU A 462 7.38 -4.50 -25.58
CA GLU A 462 8.18 -4.35 -26.79
C GLU A 462 7.46 -4.95 -28.01
N ASP A 463 6.87 -6.15 -27.86
CA ASP A 463 6.07 -6.79 -28.92
C ASP A 463 4.80 -5.99 -29.26
N GLY A 464 4.14 -5.40 -28.25
CA GLY A 464 2.98 -4.54 -28.45
C GLY A 464 3.28 -3.18 -29.08
N ALA A 465 4.55 -2.73 -29.07
CA ALA A 465 4.97 -1.51 -29.74
C ALA A 465 5.16 -1.70 -31.25
N ASP A 466 5.45 -2.93 -31.71
CA ASP A 466 5.61 -3.28 -33.12
C ASP A 466 4.27 -3.51 -33.85
N GLU A 467 3.14 -3.64 -33.14
CA GLU A 467 1.80 -3.89 -33.73
C GLU A 467 0.85 -2.66 -33.80
N GLY A 468 1.36 -1.42 -33.66
CA GLY A 468 0.59 -0.16 -33.84
C GLY A 468 0.63 0.42 -35.27
N PRO A 469 -0.40 1.17 -35.71
CA PRO A 469 -1.14 0.90 -36.96
C PRO A 469 -0.34 1.12 -38.25
N ALA A 470 -0.39 0.10 -39.11
CA ALA A 470 -0.09 0.23 -40.53
C ALA A 470 -1.06 1.23 -41.20
N GLY A 471 -0.52 2.38 -41.67
CA GLY A 471 -1.31 3.30 -42.50
C GLY A 471 -0.76 4.71 -42.68
N SER A 472 0.37 4.88 -43.37
CA SER A 472 0.47 5.79 -44.54
C SER A 472 1.91 5.82 -45.05
N GLY A 473 2.10 5.23 -46.23
CA GLY A 473 3.37 5.26 -46.95
C GLY A 473 3.67 6.67 -47.46
N GLY A 474 4.80 7.20 -47.01
CA GLY A 474 5.51 8.32 -47.63
C GLY A 474 6.95 7.91 -47.86
N GLN A 475 7.29 7.61 -49.12
CA GLN A 475 8.63 7.22 -49.56
C GLN A 475 9.66 8.34 -49.30
N GLY A 476 10.81 7.96 -48.74
CA GLY A 476 12.03 8.77 -48.70
C GLY A 476 13.23 7.87 -48.42
N GLN A 477 13.96 7.53 -49.48
CA GLN A 477 15.16 6.68 -49.48
C GLN A 477 16.35 7.33 -48.76
N GLY A 478 17.21 6.51 -48.15
CA GLY A 478 18.55 6.93 -47.69
C GLY A 478 19.31 5.85 -46.92
N LEU A 479 19.97 4.95 -47.65
CA LEU A 479 20.86 3.87 -47.21
C LEU A 479 21.94 4.26 -46.17
N GLY A 480 22.12 3.41 -45.16
CA GLY A 480 23.31 3.31 -44.31
C GLY A 480 23.37 1.94 -43.63
N ASP A 481 24.32 1.09 -44.05
CA ASP A 481 24.60 -0.27 -43.56
C ASP A 481 25.23 -0.24 -42.13
N PRO A 482 25.13 -1.31 -41.32
CA PRO A 482 25.16 -1.28 -39.87
C PRO A 482 26.56 -1.47 -39.30
N SER A 483 26.83 -0.77 -38.20
CA SER A 483 27.94 -1.06 -37.29
C SER A 483 27.49 -0.66 -35.90
N ASP A 484 27.06 -1.66 -35.14
CA ASP A 484 27.11 -1.83 -33.68
C ASP A 484 27.37 -0.56 -32.80
N PRO A 485 26.47 -0.27 -31.85
CA PRO A 485 26.94 -0.10 -30.48
C PRO A 485 25.99 -0.73 -29.44
N LEU A 486 26.24 -1.98 -29.07
CA LEU A 486 25.80 -2.59 -27.80
C LEU A 486 26.79 -2.29 -26.64
N ASN A 487 27.25 -1.05 -26.51
CA ASN A 487 28.18 -0.71 -25.42
C ASN A 487 28.15 0.77 -25.01
N ASP A 488 26.97 1.29 -24.68
CA ASP A 488 26.83 2.57 -23.97
C ASP A 488 26.22 2.30 -22.58
N PRO A 489 26.96 2.53 -21.48
CA PRO A 489 26.41 2.39 -20.14
C PRO A 489 25.47 3.58 -19.89
N LEU A 490 24.24 3.26 -19.45
CA LEU A 490 23.19 4.13 -18.91
C LEU A 490 23.49 5.63 -18.87
N ASN A 491 22.76 6.44 -19.63
CA ASN A 491 22.71 7.89 -19.44
C ASN A 491 21.84 8.22 -18.21
N LEU A 492 22.35 7.92 -17.01
CA LEU A 492 21.75 8.31 -15.74
C LEU A 492 21.90 9.82 -15.60
N SER A 493 20.79 10.55 -15.45
CA SER A 493 20.87 11.95 -15.06
C SER A 493 21.19 12.07 -13.58
N ASP A 494 22.18 12.90 -13.25
CA ASP A 494 22.40 13.35 -11.88
C ASP A 494 21.21 14.21 -11.46
N GLY A 495 20.21 13.57 -10.85
CA GLY A 495 19.21 14.23 -10.02
C GLY A 495 19.82 14.68 -8.69
N SER A 496 20.99 15.34 -8.71
CA SER A 496 21.51 16.02 -7.53
C SER A 496 20.58 17.20 -7.24
N PRO A 497 19.85 17.23 -6.10
CA PRO A 497 19.35 18.50 -5.61
C PRO A 497 20.59 19.36 -5.42
N GLY A 498 20.67 20.49 -6.13
CA GLY A 498 21.78 21.43 -5.98
C GLY A 498 22.03 21.67 -4.50
N ALA A 499 23.28 21.51 -4.07
CA ALA A 499 23.74 21.53 -2.69
C ALA A 499 23.06 22.64 -1.87
N ALA A 500 21.90 22.32 -1.30
CA ALA A 500 21.33 22.98 -0.16
C ALA A 500 21.79 22.12 1.01
N ASP A 501 22.75 22.67 1.74
CA ASP A 501 23.25 22.12 2.99
C ASP A 501 22.06 21.63 3.84
N PRO A 502 22.01 20.35 4.28
CA PRO A 502 21.04 19.89 5.28
C PRO A 502 21.25 20.56 6.66
N ALA A 503 22.14 21.56 6.73
CA ALA A 503 22.37 22.38 7.90
C ALA A 503 21.10 23.08 8.37
N THR A 504 20.58 22.55 9.49
CA THR A 504 19.56 23.12 10.38
C THR A 504 18.12 23.07 9.83
N ILE A 505 17.52 21.88 9.96
CA ILE A 505 16.15 21.79 10.42
C ILE A 505 16.11 22.55 11.75
N ASP A 506 15.34 23.63 11.81
CA ASP A 506 15.09 24.36 13.05
C ASP A 506 13.90 23.71 13.76
N PRO A 507 14.12 22.90 14.83
CA PRO A 507 13.04 22.38 15.64
C PRO A 507 12.40 23.45 16.55
N GLY A 508 12.88 24.70 16.49
CA GLY A 508 12.52 25.79 17.40
C GLY A 508 11.14 26.42 17.21
N ASP A 509 10.41 26.11 16.14
CA ASP A 509 9.10 26.75 15.85
C ASP A 509 7.88 25.84 16.03
N PHE A 510 8.08 24.61 16.51
CA PHE A 510 7.02 23.61 16.72
C PHE A 510 6.35 23.69 18.10
N SER A 511 6.38 24.84 18.75
CA SER A 511 5.71 25.06 20.03
C SER A 511 5.02 26.42 20.07
N ARG A 512 3.88 26.52 19.36
CA ARG A 512 2.71 27.31 19.76
C ARG A 512 1.48 27.01 18.94
#